data_AF-A0A7W3QQY1-F1
#
_entry.id   AF-A0A7W3QQY1-F1
#
_cell.length_a   1.000
_cell.length_b   1.000
_cell.length_c   1.000
_cell.angle_alpha   90.00
_cell.angle_beta   90.00
_cell.angle_gamma   90.00
#
_symmetry.space_group_name_H-M   'P 1'
#
loop_
_entity.id
_entity.type
_entity.pdbx_description
1 polymer ?
#
loop_
_entity_poly.entity_id
_entity_poly.type
_entity_poly.pdbx_seq_one_letter_code
_entity_poly.pdbx_strand_id
1 'polypeptide(L)'
;MKVALVAVVVAAFAILHLQGYDDDRLPIDSVTAGDRPSPVLFPDGPGFAYRMSAGQAIDSTYRLPRLKRRWTDRLNAGSYYLHGAVEFRTDRPCASSARIEWRLNRQRDRLPLTHQVQFAALSVDRESLRLTARLDSPGPCTGTLRFRHPMVANVPPYKDGETRQSPTLETVDLSRWGGPSA
;
A
#
# COMPACT_ATOMS: atom_id res chain seq x y z
N MET A 1 35.81 -14.71 32.10
CA MET A 1 34.94 -13.53 31.83
C MET A 1 35.05 -12.98 30.40
N LYS A 2 36.26 -12.72 29.87
CA LYS A 2 36.44 -12.15 28.51
C LYS A 2 35.82 -12.99 27.38
N VAL A 3 35.96 -14.32 27.42
CA VAL A 3 35.43 -15.25 26.39
C VAL A 3 33.90 -15.25 26.36
N ALA A 4 33.24 -15.21 27.51
CA ALA A 4 31.78 -15.14 27.60
C ALA A 4 31.25 -13.81 27.04
N LEU A 5 31.95 -12.69 27.31
CA LEU A 5 31.58 -11.38 26.77
C LEU A 5 31.70 -11.34 25.24
N VAL A 6 32.78 -11.90 24.69
CA VAL A 6 32.99 -12.00 23.23
C VAL A 6 31.91 -12.86 22.57
N ALA A 7 31.55 -14.00 23.17
CA ALA A 7 30.49 -14.85 22.64
C ALA A 7 29.11 -14.17 22.66
N VAL A 8 28.78 -13.41 23.70
CA VAL A 8 27.54 -12.61 23.77
C VAL A 8 27.53 -11.49 22.74
N VAL A 9 28.66 -10.79 22.54
CA VAL A 9 28.77 -9.73 21.53
C VAL A 9 28.65 -10.31 20.12
N VAL A 10 29.30 -11.43 19.81
CA VAL A 10 29.19 -12.10 18.51
C VAL A 10 27.78 -12.64 18.28
N ALA A 11 27.14 -13.21 19.30
CA ALA A 11 25.74 -13.66 19.20
C ALA A 11 24.79 -12.47 18.98
N ALA A 12 24.97 -11.35 19.71
CA ALA A 12 24.18 -10.14 19.52
C ALA A 12 24.40 -9.54 18.13
N PHE A 13 25.64 -9.49 17.65
CA PHE A 13 26.01 -8.99 16.32
C PHE A 13 25.44 -9.87 15.20
N ALA A 14 25.51 -11.20 15.35
CA ALA A 14 24.87 -12.13 14.43
C ALA A 14 23.34 -11.97 14.43
N ILE A 15 22.71 -11.81 15.60
CA ILE A 15 21.26 -11.56 15.71
C ILE A 15 20.87 -10.22 15.07
N LEU A 16 21.73 -9.19 15.16
CA LEU A 16 21.55 -7.89 14.53
C LEU A 16 21.75 -7.93 13.01
N HIS A 17 22.74 -8.68 12.51
CA HIS A 17 23.04 -8.81 11.07
C HIS A 17 22.18 -9.84 10.34
N LEU A 18 21.50 -10.74 11.06
CA LEU A 18 20.49 -11.64 10.50
C LEU A 18 19.12 -10.94 10.28
N GLN A 19 19.02 -9.64 10.53
CA GLN A 19 17.83 -8.82 10.30
C GLN A 19 17.74 -8.33 8.85
N GLY A 20 17.83 -9.24 7.89
CA GLY A 20 17.79 -8.90 6.47
C GLY A 20 16.50 -8.14 6.12
N TYR A 21 16.67 -6.89 5.68
CA TYR A 21 15.65 -6.14 4.97
C TYR A 21 15.33 -6.89 3.67
N ASP A 22 14.05 -7.12 3.42
CA ASP A 22 13.57 -7.74 2.20
C ASP A 22 12.27 -7.03 1.79
N ASP A 23 12.25 -6.55 0.55
CA ASP A 23 11.10 -5.93 -0.06
C ASP A 23 10.83 -6.54 -1.44
N ASP A 24 9.58 -6.44 -1.86
CA ASP A 24 9.19 -6.85 -3.21
C ASP A 24 7.97 -6.04 -3.65
N ARG A 25 7.77 -5.95 -4.96
CA ARG A 25 6.58 -5.32 -5.52
C ARG A 25 5.38 -6.23 -5.36
N LEU A 26 4.21 -5.65 -5.16
CA LEU A 26 2.96 -6.41 -5.23
C LEU A 26 2.68 -6.74 -6.71
N PRO A 27 2.77 -8.00 -7.14
CA PRO A 27 2.59 -8.36 -8.54
C PRO A 27 1.12 -8.16 -8.93
N ILE A 28 0.85 -7.66 -10.13
CA ILE A 28 -0.54 -7.55 -10.57
C ILE A 28 -1.25 -8.91 -10.68
N ASP A 29 -0.52 -9.94 -11.10
CA ASP A 29 -1.03 -11.31 -11.23
C ASP A 29 -1.23 -12.00 -9.88
N SER A 30 -0.99 -11.29 -8.77
CA SER A 30 -1.26 -11.81 -7.43
C SER A 30 -2.74 -11.75 -7.02
N VAL A 31 -3.64 -11.22 -7.86
CA VAL A 31 -5.08 -11.27 -7.60
C VAL A 31 -5.55 -12.72 -7.61
N THR A 32 -5.98 -13.18 -6.43
CA THR A 32 -6.46 -14.54 -6.20
C THR A 32 -7.98 -14.66 -6.24
N ALA A 33 -8.70 -13.55 -6.02
CA ALA A 33 -10.16 -13.50 -6.06
C ALA A 33 -10.67 -12.09 -6.37
N GLY A 34 -11.85 -12.02 -6.99
CA GLY A 34 -12.58 -10.78 -7.25
C GLY A 34 -12.20 -10.10 -8.56
N ASP A 35 -12.38 -8.78 -8.62
CA ASP A 35 -12.15 -7.97 -9.81
C ASP A 35 -10.67 -7.97 -10.20
N ARG A 36 -10.38 -8.01 -11.50
CA ARG A 36 -9.00 -7.98 -12.01
C ARG A 36 -8.63 -6.58 -12.50
N PRO A 37 -7.54 -6.00 -12.00
CA PRO A 37 -7.05 -4.73 -12.52
C PRO A 37 -6.28 -4.93 -13.82
N SER A 38 -6.05 -3.83 -14.53
CA SER A 38 -5.11 -3.77 -15.66
C SER A 38 -3.74 -3.26 -15.20
N PRO A 39 -2.63 -3.79 -15.75
CA PRO A 39 -1.29 -3.30 -15.44
C PRO A 39 -1.08 -1.92 -16.06
N VAL A 40 -0.45 -1.04 -15.30
CA VAL A 40 -0.13 0.31 -15.75
C VAL A 40 1.27 0.69 -15.31
N LEU A 41 2.03 1.29 -16.21
CA LEU A 41 3.31 1.90 -15.88
C LEU A 41 3.06 3.37 -15.54
N PHE A 42 3.30 3.75 -14.28
CA PHE A 42 3.25 5.13 -13.81
C PHE A 42 4.65 5.76 -13.81
N PRO A 43 4.78 7.09 -13.75
CA PRO A 43 6.09 7.75 -13.68
C PRO A 43 6.96 7.31 -12.49
N ASP A 44 6.32 6.93 -11.39
CA ASP A 44 6.91 6.41 -10.16
C ASP A 44 7.12 4.89 -10.19
N GLY A 45 6.75 4.19 -11.26
CA GLY A 45 6.98 2.77 -11.46
C GLY A 45 5.71 1.96 -11.78
N PRO A 46 5.79 0.63 -11.78
CA PRO A 46 4.65 -0.21 -12.11
C PRO A 46 3.57 -0.10 -11.04
N GLY A 47 2.32 -0.24 -11.47
CA GLY A 47 1.19 -0.45 -10.59
C GLY A 47 0.03 -0.98 -11.40
N PHE A 48 -1.18 -0.74 -10.93
CA PHE A 48 -2.36 -1.31 -11.55
C PHE A 48 -3.60 -0.44 -11.36
N ALA A 49 -4.60 -0.68 -12.19
CA ALA A 49 -5.73 0.21 -12.34
C ALA A 49 -7.06 -0.53 -12.52
N TYR A 50 -8.13 0.03 -11.95
CA TYR A 50 -9.49 -0.47 -12.06
C TYR A 50 -10.37 0.54 -12.76
N ARG A 51 -11.09 0.09 -13.78
CA ARG A 51 -12.15 0.88 -14.38
C ARG A 51 -13.37 0.89 -13.46
N MET A 52 -13.90 2.08 -13.16
CA MET A 52 -15.05 2.22 -12.29
C MET A 52 -16.08 3.20 -12.88
N SER A 53 -17.34 2.91 -12.60
CA SER A 53 -18.49 3.79 -12.88
C SER A 53 -19.26 4.11 -11.60
N ALA A 54 -20.04 5.18 -11.60
CA ALA A 54 -20.83 5.59 -10.44
C ALA A 54 -21.69 4.43 -9.90
N GLY A 55 -21.63 4.20 -8.59
CA GLY A 55 -22.32 3.10 -7.91
C GLY A 55 -21.60 1.74 -7.99
N GLN A 56 -20.58 1.60 -8.85
CA GLN A 56 -19.79 0.37 -8.94
C GLN A 56 -18.86 0.25 -7.73
N ALA A 57 -18.79 -0.96 -7.20
CA ALA A 57 -17.77 -1.37 -6.25
C ALA A 57 -16.81 -2.35 -6.92
N ILE A 58 -15.53 -2.26 -6.55
CA ILE A 58 -14.53 -3.29 -6.80
C ILE A 58 -14.23 -4.01 -5.50
N ASP A 59 -13.92 -5.30 -5.60
CA ASP A 59 -13.44 -6.13 -4.51
C ASP A 59 -12.39 -7.08 -5.05
N SER A 60 -11.15 -6.94 -4.57
CA SER A 60 -10.01 -7.72 -5.05
C SER A 60 -9.16 -8.19 -3.89
N THR A 61 -8.80 -9.47 -3.90
CA THR A 61 -7.89 -10.05 -2.91
C THR A 61 -6.59 -10.45 -3.57
N TYR A 62 -5.50 -9.85 -3.11
CA TYR A 62 -4.13 -10.11 -3.56
C TYR A 62 -3.43 -11.05 -2.61
N ARG A 63 -2.62 -11.94 -3.15
CA ARG A 63 -1.63 -12.70 -2.40
C ARG A 63 -0.36 -11.89 -2.26
N LEU A 64 0.15 -11.73 -1.05
CA LEU A 64 1.41 -11.02 -0.88
C LEU A 64 2.62 -11.89 -1.29
N PRO A 65 3.69 -11.28 -1.85
CA PRO A 65 4.92 -11.99 -2.15
C PRO A 65 5.56 -12.53 -0.86
N ARG A 66 6.30 -13.63 -0.99
CA ARG A 66 6.95 -14.28 0.15
C ARG A 66 8.29 -13.61 0.44
N LEU A 67 8.26 -12.63 1.33
CA LEU A 67 9.46 -12.00 1.86
C LEU A 67 10.14 -12.91 2.88
N LYS A 68 11.47 -12.80 2.99
CA LYS A 68 12.29 -13.50 3.97
C LYS A 68 11.81 -13.15 5.37
N ARG A 69 11.45 -14.19 6.14
CA ARG A 69 11.07 -14.02 7.55
C ARG A 69 12.31 -13.77 8.38
N ARG A 70 12.27 -12.68 9.14
CA ARG A 70 13.26 -12.43 10.18
C ARG A 70 13.10 -13.42 11.33
N TRP A 71 14.22 -13.75 11.96
CA TRP A 71 14.23 -14.60 13.16
C TRP A 71 13.44 -13.97 14.32
N THR A 72 13.54 -12.65 14.49
CA THR A 72 12.78 -11.88 15.51
C THR A 72 11.27 -11.98 15.33
N ASP A 73 10.82 -12.19 14.09
CA ASP A 73 9.41 -12.23 13.73
C ASP A 73 8.86 -13.67 13.76
N ARG A 74 9.66 -14.66 14.15
CA ARG A 74 9.13 -15.99 14.50
C ARG A 74 8.38 -15.95 15.83
N LEU A 75 8.67 -14.97 16.67
CA LEU A 75 8.11 -14.85 18.03
C LEU A 75 6.90 -13.91 18.10
N ASN A 76 6.70 -13.06 17.10
CA ASN A 76 5.53 -12.18 16.98
C ASN A 76 4.88 -12.39 15.62
N ALA A 77 3.55 -12.44 15.56
CA ALA A 77 2.80 -12.48 14.31
C ALA A 77 2.99 -11.14 13.56
N GLY A 78 4.14 -11.01 12.89
CA GLY A 78 4.55 -9.78 12.22
C GLY A 78 3.68 -9.57 11.00
N SER A 79 3.25 -8.33 10.79
CA SER A 79 2.66 -7.88 9.53
C SER A 79 3.73 -7.74 8.45
N TYR A 80 3.32 -7.48 7.21
CA TYR A 80 4.16 -6.76 6.25
C TYR A 80 3.79 -5.28 6.25
N TYR A 81 4.64 -4.48 5.61
CA TYR A 81 4.48 -3.03 5.50
C TYR A 81 4.30 -2.67 4.03
N LEU A 82 3.12 -2.13 3.71
CA LEU A 82 2.73 -1.75 2.36
C LEU A 82 3.06 -0.27 2.10
N HIS A 83 3.65 -0.02 0.94
CA HIS A 83 4.01 1.28 0.42
C HIS A 83 3.33 1.49 -0.93
N GLY A 84 3.06 2.74 -1.27
CA GLY A 84 2.49 3.13 -2.56
C GLY A 84 1.44 4.21 -2.38
N ALA A 85 0.56 4.35 -3.37
CA ALA A 85 -0.51 5.33 -3.29
C ALA A 85 -1.76 4.91 -4.06
N VAL A 86 -2.93 5.32 -3.60
CA VAL A 86 -4.20 5.19 -4.32
C VAL A 86 -4.72 6.57 -4.71
N GLU A 87 -5.05 6.75 -5.98
CA GLU A 87 -5.74 7.94 -6.49
C GLU A 87 -6.87 7.52 -7.42
N PHE A 88 -7.82 8.43 -7.65
CA PHE A 88 -8.83 8.27 -8.67
C PHE A 88 -8.64 9.31 -9.77
N ARG A 89 -8.78 8.89 -11.03
CA ARG A 89 -8.73 9.77 -12.19
C ARG A 89 -10.04 9.66 -12.93
N THR A 90 -10.82 10.74 -12.92
CA THR A 90 -12.06 10.83 -13.68
C THR A 90 -11.76 10.95 -15.18
N ASP A 91 -12.62 10.40 -16.03
CA ASP A 91 -12.49 10.61 -17.49
C ASP A 91 -13.06 11.96 -17.93
N ARG A 92 -14.00 12.47 -17.13
CA ARG A 92 -14.77 13.70 -17.34
C ARG A 92 -15.05 14.33 -15.98
N PRO A 93 -15.36 15.63 -15.92
CA PRO A 93 -15.82 16.27 -14.68
C PRO A 93 -16.98 15.49 -14.07
N CYS A 94 -16.95 15.30 -12.75
CA CYS A 94 -17.97 14.57 -12.01
C CYS A 94 -18.68 15.55 -11.06
N ALA A 95 -19.70 15.09 -10.34
CA ALA A 95 -20.25 15.93 -9.29
C ALA A 95 -19.16 16.29 -8.27
N SER A 96 -19.09 17.55 -7.83
CA SER A 96 -18.11 18.00 -6.84
C SER A 96 -18.21 17.26 -5.48
N SER A 97 -19.37 16.64 -5.23
CA SER A 97 -19.63 15.78 -4.08
C SER A 97 -19.22 14.32 -4.29
N ALA A 98 -18.77 13.91 -5.48
CA ALA A 98 -18.37 12.54 -5.74
C ALA A 98 -17.10 12.16 -4.96
N ARG A 99 -17.03 10.91 -4.50
CA ARG A 99 -15.97 10.39 -3.63
C ARG A 99 -15.65 8.93 -3.98
N ILE A 100 -14.44 8.49 -3.68
CA ILE A 100 -14.11 7.06 -3.57
C ILE A 100 -14.19 6.67 -2.10
N GLU A 101 -15.09 5.75 -1.77
CA GLU A 101 -15.00 5.02 -0.51
C GLU A 101 -14.07 3.84 -0.73
N TRP A 102 -12.96 3.77 -0.02
CA TRP A 102 -12.01 2.66 -0.18
C TRP A 102 -11.68 2.01 1.16
N ARG A 103 -11.25 0.76 1.07
CA ARG A 103 -10.79 -0.03 2.19
C ARG A 103 -9.70 -0.98 1.73
N LEU A 104 -8.65 -1.04 2.52
CA LEU A 104 -7.50 -1.91 2.34
C LEU A 104 -7.28 -2.68 3.66
N ASN A 105 -7.63 -3.96 3.66
CA ASN A 105 -7.76 -4.78 4.86
C ASN A 105 -8.64 -4.12 5.94
N ARG A 106 -8.02 -3.61 7.01
CA ARG A 106 -8.70 -2.96 8.14
C ARG A 106 -8.76 -1.43 7.98
N GLN A 107 -7.92 -0.85 7.13
CA GLN A 107 -7.94 0.58 6.87
C GLN A 107 -9.06 0.92 5.92
N ARG A 108 -9.76 2.02 6.17
CA ARG A 108 -10.82 2.54 5.32
C ARG A 108 -10.79 4.06 5.36
N ASP A 109 -11.14 4.68 4.26
CA ASP A 109 -11.33 6.12 4.22
C ASP A 109 -12.22 6.54 3.04
N ARG A 110 -12.58 7.82 3.01
CA ARG A 110 -13.29 8.48 1.92
C ARG A 110 -12.36 9.47 1.25
N LEU A 111 -12.06 9.22 -0.01
CA LEU A 111 -11.15 10.02 -0.81
C LEU A 111 -11.96 10.93 -1.75
N PRO A 112 -11.86 12.27 -1.64
CA PRO A 112 -12.34 13.15 -2.70
C PRO A 112 -11.62 12.85 -4.01
N LEU A 113 -12.31 12.95 -5.16
CA LEU A 113 -11.74 12.55 -6.46
C LEU A 113 -10.51 13.37 -6.88
N THR A 114 -10.27 14.52 -6.24
CA THR A 114 -9.11 15.39 -6.46
C THR A 114 -7.90 15.00 -5.62
N HIS A 115 -8.00 14.00 -4.75
CA HIS A 115 -6.95 13.66 -3.79
C HIS A 115 -6.32 12.29 -4.08
N GLN A 116 -5.12 12.11 -3.54
CA GLN A 116 -4.40 10.85 -3.48
C GLN A 116 -4.20 10.46 -2.02
N VAL A 117 -4.32 9.17 -1.70
CA VAL A 117 -3.85 8.61 -0.44
C VAL A 117 -2.48 7.98 -0.66
N GLN A 118 -1.48 8.40 0.10
CA GLN A 118 -0.17 7.75 0.17
C GLN A 118 -0.10 6.83 1.39
N PHE A 119 0.50 5.67 1.19
CA PHE A 119 0.81 4.70 2.24
C PHE A 119 2.30 4.71 2.49
N ALA A 120 2.72 5.17 3.67
CA ALA A 120 4.08 4.97 4.14
C ALA A 120 4.07 3.86 5.20
N ALA A 121 4.45 2.65 4.80
CA ALA A 121 4.57 1.50 5.69
C ALA A 121 3.26 1.08 6.39
N LEU A 122 2.18 0.99 5.63
CA LEU A 122 0.90 0.54 6.18
C LEU A 122 0.95 -0.95 6.56
N SER A 123 0.64 -1.26 7.81
CA SER A 123 0.64 -2.63 8.31
C SER A 123 -0.45 -3.48 7.64
N VAL A 124 -0.06 -4.59 7.01
CA VAL A 124 -0.95 -5.53 6.29
C VAL A 124 -0.66 -6.98 6.65
N ASP A 125 -1.67 -7.85 6.54
CA ASP A 125 -1.53 -9.28 6.79
C ASP A 125 -0.54 -9.90 5.80
N ARG A 126 0.37 -10.78 6.25
CA ARG A 126 1.44 -11.36 5.40
C ARG A 126 0.98 -12.26 4.27
N GLU A 127 -0.24 -12.76 4.35
CA GLU A 127 -0.76 -13.75 3.40
C GLU A 127 -1.55 -13.09 2.28
N SER A 128 -2.40 -12.13 2.64
CA SER A 128 -3.33 -11.52 1.70
C SER A 128 -3.61 -10.06 2.01
N LEU A 129 -3.91 -9.32 0.94
CA LEU A 129 -4.34 -7.95 0.97
C LEU A 129 -5.68 -7.85 0.25
N ARG A 130 -6.72 -7.36 0.91
CA ARG A 130 -8.02 -7.13 0.29
C ARG A 130 -8.23 -5.64 0.05
N LEU A 131 -8.43 -5.26 -1.20
CA LEU A 131 -8.83 -3.93 -1.63
C LEU A 131 -10.30 -3.95 -2.00
N THR A 132 -11.08 -3.09 -1.38
CA THR A 132 -12.44 -2.77 -1.82
C THR A 132 -12.51 -1.29 -2.08
N ALA A 133 -13.15 -0.87 -3.16
CA ALA A 133 -13.40 0.54 -3.40
C ALA A 133 -14.75 0.73 -4.10
N ARG A 134 -15.45 1.81 -3.81
CA ARG A 134 -16.73 2.18 -4.41
C ARG A 134 -16.68 3.62 -4.86
N LEU A 135 -17.12 3.87 -6.09
CA LEU A 135 -17.32 5.21 -6.59
C LEU A 135 -18.70 5.70 -6.20
N ASP A 136 -18.76 6.56 -5.19
CA ASP A 136 -19.99 7.19 -4.72
C ASP A 136 -20.17 8.53 -5.44
N SER A 137 -21.19 8.60 -6.30
CA SER A 137 -21.50 9.80 -7.09
C SER A 137 -23.01 9.89 -7.32
N PRO A 138 -23.62 11.07 -7.11
CA PRO A 138 -25.06 11.28 -7.33
C PRO A 138 -25.46 11.33 -8.81
N GLY A 139 -24.49 11.43 -9.73
CA GLY A 139 -24.72 11.45 -11.18
C GLY A 139 -23.72 10.57 -11.93
N PRO A 140 -23.85 10.48 -13.27
CA PRO A 140 -22.93 9.72 -14.11
C PRO A 140 -21.48 10.19 -13.91
N CYS A 141 -20.64 9.29 -13.44
CA CYS A 141 -19.22 9.53 -13.23
C CYS A 141 -18.48 8.25 -13.60
N THR A 142 -17.42 8.36 -14.39
CA THR A 142 -16.56 7.24 -14.75
C THR A 142 -15.11 7.65 -14.60
N GLY A 143 -14.27 6.66 -14.37
CA GLY A 143 -12.85 6.89 -14.27
C GLY A 143 -12.10 5.64 -13.89
N THR A 144 -10.92 5.86 -13.36
CA THR A 144 -9.97 4.80 -13.08
C THR A 144 -9.39 4.98 -11.68
N LEU A 145 -9.59 3.99 -10.82
CA LEU A 145 -8.85 3.89 -9.56
C LEU A 145 -7.46 3.35 -9.85
N ARG A 146 -6.43 4.03 -9.40
CA ARG A 146 -5.03 3.71 -9.69
C ARG A 146 -4.33 3.40 -8.39
N PHE A 147 -3.78 2.20 -8.27
CA PHE A 147 -2.88 1.85 -7.18
C PHE A 147 -1.44 1.89 -7.72
N ARG A 148 -0.73 2.95 -7.34
CA ARG A 148 0.59 3.32 -7.80
C ARG A 148 1.68 2.75 -6.91
N HIS A 149 2.72 2.21 -7.56
CA HIS A 149 3.94 1.70 -6.92
C HIS A 149 3.69 0.85 -5.65
N PRO A 150 2.81 -0.17 -5.70
CA PRO A 150 2.55 -0.98 -4.53
C PRO A 150 3.76 -1.86 -4.22
N MET A 151 4.42 -1.59 -3.10
CA MET A 151 5.56 -2.37 -2.60
C MET A 151 5.29 -2.88 -1.19
N VAL A 152 5.80 -4.06 -0.87
CA VAL A 152 5.72 -4.62 0.47
C VAL A 152 7.11 -4.89 1.02
N ALA A 153 7.31 -4.55 2.29
CA ALA A 153 8.54 -4.79 3.02
C ALA A 153 8.28 -5.65 4.27
N ASN A 154 9.29 -6.43 4.66
CA ASN A 154 9.24 -7.26 5.86
C ASN A 154 9.53 -6.47 7.15
N VAL A 155 9.99 -5.22 7.02
CA VAL A 155 10.29 -4.30 8.12
C VAL A 155 9.73 -2.90 7.81
N PRO A 156 9.37 -2.10 8.84
CA PRO A 156 9.05 -0.71 8.62
C PRO A 156 10.33 0.04 8.17
N PRO A 157 10.21 1.20 7.49
CA PRO A 157 11.37 1.97 7.04
C PRO A 157 12.32 2.23 8.20
N TYR A 158 13.60 1.94 7.92
CA TYR A 158 14.81 1.90 8.75
C TYR A 158 14.75 2.46 10.18
N LYS A 159 15.24 1.62 11.11
CA LYS A 159 15.59 1.95 12.50
C LYS A 159 17.00 2.56 12.62
N ASP A 160 17.50 3.20 11.57
CA ASP A 160 18.87 3.71 11.53
C ASP A 160 18.84 5.24 11.65
N GLY A 161 18.70 5.72 12.89
CA GLY A 161 19.14 7.04 13.33
C GLY A 161 18.40 8.30 12.82
N GLU A 162 17.74 8.31 11.67
CA GLU A 162 17.18 9.53 11.10
C GLU A 162 15.69 9.41 10.72
N THR A 163 14.92 10.37 11.23
CA THR A 163 13.50 10.67 10.95
C THR A 163 12.48 9.54 11.09
N ARG A 164 11.91 9.46 12.30
CA ARG A 164 10.63 8.84 12.61
C ARG A 164 9.54 9.36 11.64
N GLN A 165 8.97 8.49 10.83
CA GLN A 165 7.56 8.61 10.49
C GLN A 165 6.88 7.31 10.89
N SER A 166 5.92 7.42 11.83
CA SER A 166 4.97 6.34 12.08
C SER A 166 4.29 5.95 10.77
N PRO A 167 3.70 4.75 10.65
CA PRO A 167 2.89 4.40 9.50
C PRO A 167 1.91 5.54 9.21
N THR A 168 2.14 6.29 8.13
CA THR A 168 1.30 7.43 7.79
C THR A 168 0.43 7.06 6.60
N LEU A 169 -0.83 7.45 6.76
CA LEU A 169 -1.77 7.54 5.68
C LEU A 169 -1.91 9.04 5.44
N GLU A 170 -1.35 9.51 4.33
CA GLU A 170 -1.36 10.93 4.01
C GLU A 170 -2.28 11.18 2.83
N THR A 171 -3.24 12.09 3.00
CA THR A 171 -4.13 12.52 1.93
C THR A 171 -3.57 13.79 1.31
N VAL A 172 -3.15 13.71 0.05
CA VAL A 172 -2.54 14.81 -0.70
C VAL A 172 -3.56 15.35 -1.71
N ASP A 173 -3.81 16.67 -1.68
CA ASP A 173 -4.66 17.34 -2.67
C ASP A 173 -3.90 17.50 -4.00
N LEU A 174 -4.42 16.89 -5.06
CA LEU A 174 -3.85 16.97 -6.41
C LEU A 174 -4.42 18.13 -7.23
N SER A 175 -5.40 18.89 -6.71
CA SER A 175 -6.03 20.00 -7.42
C SER A 175 -5.01 21.05 -7.91
N ARG A 176 -3.96 21.28 -7.12
CA ARG A 176 -2.89 22.25 -7.42
C ARG A 176 -1.88 21.78 -8.46
N TRP A 177 -1.85 20.50 -8.79
CA TRP A 177 -0.87 19.87 -9.67
C TRP A 177 -1.46 19.50 -11.04
N GLY A 178 -2.56 20.13 -11.43
CA GLY A 178 -3.30 19.77 -12.65
C GLY A 178 -4.10 18.47 -12.52
N GLY A 179 -4.50 18.10 -11.29
CA GLY A 179 -5.57 17.12 -11.09
C GLY A 179 -6.86 17.58 -11.77
N PRO A 180 -7.70 16.65 -12.26
CA PRO A 180 -8.89 17.01 -13.02
C PRO A 180 -9.76 17.92 -12.15
N SER A 181 -10.09 19.09 -12.68
CA SER A 181 -11.08 20.00 -12.11
C SER A 181 -12.33 19.17 -11.82
N ALA A 182 -12.80 19.22 -10.57
CA ALA A 182 -14.05 18.58 -10.15
C ALA A 182 -15.19 19.01 -11.08
#